data_AF-A0A165SB47-F1
#
_entry.id   AF-A0A165SB47-F1
#
_cell.length_a   1.000
_cell.length_b   1.000
_cell.length_c   1.000
_cell.angle_alpha   90.00
_cell.angle_beta   90.00
_cell.angle_gamma   90.00
#
_symmetry.space_group_name_H-M   'P 1'
#
loop_
_entity.id
_entity.type
_entity.pdbx_description
1 polymer ?
#
loop_
_entity_poly.entity_id
_entity_poly.type
_entity_poly.pdbx_seq_one_letter_code
_entity_poly.pdbx_strand_id
1 'polypeptide(L)'
;MALVENNLLGEHHIRYGGYGGIAYHHISDNYIALFCNFIACGVWEGVYILDGLWQNTSDLQPDTLHADTHGQSEPIFGLAHLLGIKLFPRMRNWNDVTFYRPQKQARYQHIDALFSGDIDWKLIETHWADMMQIVLSIQAGKILPSMLLRKLGTKSRKNKLYRAFRELGRVERTLFLLRYISETSFRFSIRAETTKVESFHSFLDWIAFGGTTIKTGDPVEQSKRMKYMDVIANAIMLQNVVDLTDVLHEMRSEGFEITSEQLKSLSPYMRENILRFGKWSIDMDEMPDPLRPKPLSVAA
;
A
#
# COMPACT_ATOMS: atom_id res chain seq x y z
N MET A 1 -23.43 25.52 -2.25
CA MET A 1 -22.48 25.37 -3.37
C MET A 1 -21.21 26.20 -3.17
N ALA A 2 -21.28 27.50 -2.83
CA ALA A 2 -20.10 28.37 -2.67
C ALA A 2 -19.15 28.09 -1.48
N LEU A 3 -19.51 27.21 -0.53
CA LEU A 3 -18.67 26.85 0.64
C LEU A 3 -17.81 25.59 0.42
N VAL A 4 -18.07 24.80 -0.62
CA VAL A 4 -17.28 23.60 -0.95
C VAL A 4 -16.03 23.97 -1.77
N GLU A 5 -16.12 25.03 -2.59
CA GLU A 5 -15.04 25.52 -3.44
C GLU A 5 -13.94 26.29 -2.67
N ASN A 6 -14.20 26.68 -1.41
CA ASN A 6 -13.30 27.51 -0.59
C ASN A 6 -12.82 26.80 0.70
N ASN A 7 -12.79 25.46 0.72
CA ASN A 7 -12.10 24.70 1.75
C ASN A 7 -10.69 24.35 1.25
N LEU A 8 -9.65 24.50 2.08
CA LEU A 8 -8.26 24.06 1.84
C LEU A 8 -8.13 22.57 1.47
N LEU A 9 -9.22 21.81 1.63
CA LEU A 9 -9.36 20.37 1.33
C LEU A 9 -10.33 20.09 0.17
N GLY A 10 -10.96 21.13 -0.39
CA GLY A 10 -11.85 21.06 -1.54
C GLY A 10 -11.07 21.18 -2.85
N GLU A 11 -10.07 20.32 -3.06
CA GLU A 11 -9.42 20.23 -4.37
C GLU A 11 -10.18 19.24 -5.27
N HIS A 12 -10.43 19.67 -6.51
CA HIS A 12 -11.19 18.92 -7.51
C HIS A 12 -10.33 17.76 -8.04
N HIS A 13 -10.79 16.53 -7.90
CA HIS A 13 -10.06 15.37 -8.38
C HIS A 13 -10.10 15.28 -9.92
N ILE A 14 -9.00 15.59 -10.60
CA ILE A 14 -8.89 15.65 -12.07
C ILE A 14 -9.30 14.32 -12.75
N ARG A 15 -9.15 13.17 -12.09
CA ARG A 15 -9.46 11.83 -12.64
C ARG A 15 -10.85 11.28 -12.26
N TYR A 16 -11.55 11.87 -11.27
CA TYR A 16 -12.86 11.40 -10.78
C TYR A 16 -13.93 12.50 -10.83
N GLY A 17 -13.58 13.73 -11.24
CA GLY A 17 -14.53 14.79 -11.57
C GLY A 17 -15.29 15.39 -10.40
N GLY A 18 -14.90 15.15 -9.13
CA GLY A 18 -15.58 15.67 -7.94
C GLY A 18 -14.67 16.24 -6.84
N TYR A 19 -15.27 16.95 -5.88
CA TYR A 19 -14.62 17.46 -4.67
C TYR A 19 -14.69 16.38 -3.56
N GLY A 20 -13.57 16.06 -2.89
CA GLY A 20 -13.53 15.02 -1.86
C GLY A 20 -12.12 14.74 -1.34
N GLY A 21 -11.95 13.63 -0.60
CA GLY A 21 -10.64 13.09 -0.23
C GLY A 21 -10.57 11.59 -0.49
N ILE A 22 -9.35 11.06 -0.48
CA ILE A 22 -8.99 9.69 -0.83
C ILE A 22 -8.68 8.94 0.47
N ALA A 23 -9.34 7.80 0.67
CA ALA A 23 -8.96 6.86 1.71
C ALA A 23 -7.85 5.95 1.18
N TYR A 24 -6.69 5.98 1.82
CA TYR A 24 -5.55 5.14 1.48
C TYR A 24 -5.44 4.01 2.50
N HIS A 25 -5.74 2.79 2.07
CA HIS A 25 -5.67 1.59 2.90
C HIS A 25 -4.30 0.92 2.77
N HIS A 26 -3.74 0.53 3.91
CA HIS A 26 -2.61 -0.37 3.97
C HIS A 26 -3.11 -1.75 4.35
N ILE A 27 -2.90 -2.70 3.44
CA ILE A 27 -3.40 -4.06 3.56
C ILE A 27 -2.17 -4.96 3.69
N SER A 28 -2.17 -5.80 4.72
CA SER A 28 -1.15 -6.83 4.92
C SER A 28 -1.26 -7.90 3.83
N ASP A 29 -0.15 -8.56 3.57
CA ASP A 29 -0.07 -9.82 2.83
C ASP A 29 -1.07 -10.90 3.33
N ASN A 30 -1.42 -10.87 4.61
CA ASN A 30 -2.46 -11.69 5.24
C ASN A 30 -3.88 -11.14 5.05
N TYR A 31 -4.10 -10.24 4.07
CA TYR A 31 -5.37 -9.63 3.68
C TYR A 31 -5.97 -8.65 4.70
N ILE A 32 -5.40 -8.51 5.90
CA ILE A 32 -5.91 -7.65 6.97
C ILE A 32 -5.67 -6.17 6.64
N ALA A 33 -6.70 -5.34 6.80
CA ALA A 33 -6.54 -3.89 6.77
C ALA A 33 -5.85 -3.43 8.05
N LEU A 34 -4.63 -2.93 7.93
CA LEU A 34 -3.81 -2.50 9.06
C LEU A 34 -4.17 -1.08 9.49
N PHE A 35 -4.28 -0.16 8.52
CA PHE A 35 -4.62 1.23 8.78
C PHE A 35 -5.15 1.93 7.52
N CYS A 36 -6.04 2.89 7.72
CA CYS A 36 -6.56 3.79 6.70
C CYS A 36 -6.15 5.24 7.01
N ASN A 37 -5.49 5.89 6.06
CA ASN A 37 -5.22 7.32 6.10
C ASN A 37 -6.17 8.06 5.16
N PHE A 38 -6.83 9.09 5.68
CA PHE A 38 -7.63 9.98 4.84
C PHE A 38 -6.75 11.13 4.32
N ILE A 39 -6.64 11.25 3.01
CA ILE A 39 -5.78 12.22 2.32
C ILE A 39 -6.68 13.15 1.51
N ALA A 40 -6.41 14.45 1.53
CA ALA A 40 -7.11 15.39 0.65
C ALA A 40 -6.80 15.09 -0.83
N CYS A 41 -7.78 15.24 -1.72
CA CYS A 41 -7.55 15.13 -3.17
C CYS A 41 -6.46 16.12 -3.61
N GLY A 42 -5.63 15.75 -4.60
CA GLY A 42 -4.59 16.62 -5.18
C GLY A 42 -3.19 16.54 -4.56
N VAL A 43 -3.02 15.82 -3.43
CA VAL A 43 -1.70 15.58 -2.82
C VAL A 43 -1.08 14.29 -3.36
N TRP A 44 0.24 14.27 -3.59
CA TRP A 44 0.96 13.09 -4.06
C TRP A 44 0.78 11.90 -3.11
N GLU A 45 -0.02 10.90 -3.50
CA GLU A 45 -0.37 9.74 -2.66
C GLU A 45 0.85 8.96 -2.16
N GLY A 46 1.88 8.82 -3.00
CA GLY A 46 3.15 8.15 -2.69
C GLY A 46 3.85 8.65 -1.42
N VAL A 47 3.56 9.89 -1.07
CA VAL A 47 4.18 10.64 0.02
C VAL A 47 3.60 10.26 1.39
N TYR A 48 2.34 9.82 1.43
CA TYR A 48 1.66 9.38 2.65
C TYR A 48 1.80 7.87 2.90
N ILE A 49 2.23 7.11 1.89
CA ILE A 49 2.42 5.67 2.04
C ILE A 49 3.47 5.38 3.14
N LEU A 50 4.50 6.20 3.24
CA LEU A 50 5.52 6.07 4.27
C LEU A 50 5.05 6.57 5.65
N ASP A 51 4.13 7.54 5.70
CA ASP A 51 3.58 8.04 6.97
C ASP A 51 2.77 6.96 7.69
N GLY A 52 1.94 6.23 6.94
CA GLY A 52 1.11 5.19 7.52
C GLY A 52 1.95 4.06 8.14
N LEU A 53 3.02 3.64 7.47
CA LEU A 53 3.98 2.69 8.03
C LEU A 53 4.60 3.20 9.34
N TRP A 54 4.91 4.50 9.40
CA TRP A 54 5.58 5.07 10.56
C TRP A 54 4.65 5.33 11.75
N GLN A 55 3.37 5.59 11.48
CA GLN A 55 2.34 5.74 12.51
C GLN A 55 1.76 4.40 12.98
N ASN A 56 2.21 3.29 12.39
CA ASN A 56 1.74 1.96 12.72
C ASN A 56 2.20 1.54 14.11
N THR A 57 1.25 1.45 15.03
CA THR A 57 1.44 1.00 16.42
C THR A 57 1.05 -0.47 16.63
N SER A 58 0.70 -1.18 15.55
CA SER A 58 0.35 -2.60 15.65
C SER A 58 1.57 -3.49 15.82
N ASP A 59 1.33 -4.73 16.26
CA ASP A 59 2.38 -5.76 16.36
C ASP A 59 2.96 -6.16 14.99
N LEU A 60 2.24 -5.86 13.91
CA LEU A 60 2.69 -6.10 12.54
C LEU A 60 3.55 -4.92 12.08
N GLN A 61 4.85 -5.16 11.89
CA GLN A 61 5.82 -4.16 11.44
C GLN A 61 6.32 -4.52 10.02
N PRO A 62 5.60 -4.12 8.96
CA PRO A 62 5.94 -4.49 7.60
C PRO A 62 7.23 -3.81 7.13
N ASP A 63 8.11 -4.59 6.48
CA ASP A 63 9.36 -4.12 5.86
C ASP A 63 9.22 -3.87 4.35
N THR A 64 8.06 -4.24 3.78
CA THR A 64 7.80 -4.26 2.34
C THR A 64 6.51 -3.52 2.05
N LEU A 65 6.53 -2.69 1.02
CA LEU A 65 5.44 -1.80 0.67
C LEU A 65 5.09 -1.88 -0.81
N HIS A 66 3.89 -2.40 -1.08
CA HIS A 66 3.32 -2.39 -2.42
C HIS A 66 2.58 -1.07 -2.66
N ALA A 67 2.93 -0.39 -3.75
CA ALA A 67 2.36 0.91 -4.11
C ALA A 67 1.79 0.90 -5.52
N ASP A 68 0.84 1.79 -5.82
CA ASP A 68 0.42 2.01 -7.21
C ASP A 68 1.47 2.84 -7.98
N THR A 69 1.19 3.13 -9.25
CA THR A 69 2.04 3.84 -10.22
C THR A 69 2.65 5.14 -9.67
N HIS A 70 1.95 5.84 -8.76
CA HIS A 70 2.47 7.06 -8.11
C HIS A 70 3.64 6.81 -7.14
N GLY A 71 3.85 5.58 -6.67
CA GLY A 71 5.01 5.17 -5.86
C GLY A 71 6.32 5.10 -6.64
N GLN A 72 6.32 5.28 -7.97
CA GLN A 72 7.52 5.14 -8.81
C GLN A 72 8.52 6.31 -8.73
N SER A 73 8.23 7.32 -7.91
CA SER A 73 9.05 8.52 -7.78
C SER A 73 10.45 8.19 -7.23
N GLU A 74 11.49 8.66 -7.91
CA GLU A 74 12.89 8.49 -7.52
C GLU A 74 13.13 8.90 -6.04
N PRO A 75 12.78 10.12 -5.58
CA PRO A 75 12.92 10.48 -4.16
C PRO A 75 12.26 9.53 -3.16
N ILE A 76 11.14 8.89 -3.53
CA ILE A 76 10.43 7.95 -2.65
C ILE A 76 11.23 6.66 -2.53
N PHE A 77 11.78 6.14 -3.63
CA PHE A 77 12.72 5.01 -3.60
C PHE A 77 13.93 5.29 -2.70
N GLY A 78 14.53 6.49 -2.83
CA GLY A 78 15.69 6.87 -2.03
C GLY A 78 15.36 6.95 -0.54
N LEU A 79 14.23 7.57 -0.18
CA LEU A 79 13.80 7.67 1.21
C LEU A 79 13.40 6.31 1.79
N ALA A 80 12.66 5.49 1.04
CA ALA A 80 12.25 4.16 1.46
C ALA A 80 13.46 3.27 1.76
N HIS A 81 14.47 3.27 0.88
CA HIS A 81 15.70 2.52 1.10
C HIS A 81 16.39 2.89 2.41
N LEU A 82 16.56 4.18 2.69
CA LEU A 82 17.21 4.62 3.94
C LEU A 82 16.38 4.32 5.19
N LEU A 83 15.06 4.22 5.06
CA LEU A 83 14.16 3.78 6.13
C LEU A 83 14.12 2.24 6.29
N GLY A 84 14.83 1.49 5.43
CA GLY A 84 14.81 0.03 5.44
C GLY A 84 13.55 -0.59 4.84
N ILE A 85 12.80 0.18 4.04
CA ILE A 85 11.52 -0.24 3.45
C ILE A 85 11.75 -0.66 1.99
N LYS A 86 11.35 -1.88 1.65
CA LYS A 86 11.35 -2.39 0.28
C LYS A 86 10.11 -1.88 -0.46
N LEU A 87 10.31 -0.91 -1.35
CA LEU A 87 9.22 -0.33 -2.14
C LEU A 87 9.02 -1.10 -3.45
N PHE A 88 7.84 -1.71 -3.63
CA PHE A 88 7.49 -2.52 -4.80
C PHE A 88 6.26 -1.95 -5.53
N PRO A 89 6.44 -0.88 -6.33
CA PRO A 89 5.33 -0.26 -7.03
C PRO A 89 4.87 -1.11 -8.23
N ARG A 90 3.58 -1.07 -8.53
CA ARG A 90 3.03 -1.62 -9.79
C ARG A 90 3.59 -0.82 -10.97
N MET A 91 4.14 -1.54 -11.95
CA MET A 91 4.68 -0.96 -13.18
C MET A 91 3.75 -1.23 -14.36
N ARG A 92 3.13 -0.19 -14.91
CA ARG A 92 2.30 -0.29 -16.13
C ARG A 92 3.16 -0.28 -17.40
N ASN A 93 4.07 0.69 -17.51
CA ASN A 93 5.00 0.83 -18.64
C ASN A 93 6.43 0.85 -18.11
N TRP A 94 7.20 -0.22 -18.30
CA TRP A 94 8.63 -0.25 -17.95
C TRP A 94 9.52 0.31 -19.07
N ASN A 95 9.02 0.37 -20.31
CA ASN A 95 9.76 0.85 -21.49
C ASN A 95 10.02 2.36 -21.48
N ASP A 96 9.18 3.13 -20.79
CA ASP A 96 9.27 4.60 -20.76
C ASP A 96 10.16 5.11 -19.60
N VAL A 97 10.82 4.18 -18.90
CA VAL A 97 11.50 4.43 -17.64
C VAL A 97 13.01 4.42 -17.83
N THR A 98 13.69 5.49 -17.38
CA THR A 98 15.16 5.59 -17.45
C THR A 98 15.83 4.60 -16.48
N PHE A 99 16.71 3.76 -17.02
CA PHE A 99 17.70 3.01 -16.24
C PHE A 99 19.01 3.80 -16.17
N TYR A 100 19.64 3.78 -15.00
CA TYR A 100 20.87 4.53 -14.75
C TYR A 100 22.07 3.61 -14.62
N ARG A 101 23.19 4.01 -15.23
CA ARG A 101 24.47 3.32 -15.09
C ARG A 101 25.17 3.80 -13.84
N PRO A 102 25.99 2.93 -13.20
CA PRO A 102 26.88 3.40 -12.14
C PRO A 102 27.86 4.45 -12.67
N GLN A 103 28.37 4.31 -13.89
CA GLN A 103 29.31 5.27 -14.49
C GLN A 103 29.06 5.39 -15.98
N LYS A 104 29.41 6.53 -16.59
CA LYS A 104 29.22 6.79 -18.03
C LYS A 104 29.93 5.78 -18.92
N GLN A 105 31.06 5.24 -18.46
CA GLN A 105 31.89 4.30 -19.20
C GLN A 105 31.40 2.85 -19.07
N ALA A 106 30.51 2.55 -18.12
CA ALA A 106 30.00 1.20 -17.94
C ALA A 106 29.21 0.76 -19.18
N ARG A 107 29.59 -0.36 -19.79
CA ARG A 107 28.91 -0.95 -20.95
C ARG A 107 28.44 -2.36 -20.63
N TYR A 108 27.24 -2.70 -21.10
CA TYR A 108 26.64 -4.00 -20.85
C TYR A 108 26.32 -4.70 -22.16
N GLN A 109 26.81 -5.92 -22.31
CA GLN A 109 26.50 -6.75 -23.47
C GLN A 109 24.98 -7.02 -23.51
N HIS A 110 24.35 -6.84 -24.68
CA HIS A 110 22.92 -7.08 -24.96
C HIS A 110 21.90 -6.12 -24.32
N ILE A 111 22.22 -5.48 -23.19
CA ILE A 111 21.26 -4.62 -22.47
C ILE A 111 21.66 -3.13 -22.43
N ASP A 112 22.72 -2.74 -23.14
CA ASP A 112 23.23 -1.36 -23.15
C ASP A 112 22.12 -0.34 -23.50
N ALA A 113 21.23 -0.69 -24.42
CA ALA A 113 20.15 0.18 -24.88
C ALA A 113 19.11 0.54 -23.79
N LEU A 114 19.02 -0.25 -22.71
CA LEU A 114 18.11 0.04 -21.60
C LEU A 114 18.54 1.28 -20.80
N PHE A 115 19.85 1.55 -20.75
CA PHE A 115 20.42 2.56 -19.87
C PHE A 115 20.67 3.88 -20.61
N SER A 116 19.94 4.91 -20.21
CA SER A 116 19.96 6.25 -20.82
C SER A 116 20.44 7.37 -19.88
N GLY A 117 20.84 7.04 -18.64
CA GLY A 117 21.44 7.98 -17.70
C GLY A 117 22.59 7.38 -16.89
N ASP A 118 23.27 8.22 -16.12
CA ASP A 118 24.31 7.85 -15.16
C ASP A 118 24.01 8.42 -13.77
N ILE A 119 24.56 7.77 -12.74
CA ILE A 119 24.40 8.16 -11.33
C ILE A 119 25.50 9.14 -10.92
N ASP A 120 25.11 10.24 -10.26
CA ASP A 120 26.03 11.16 -9.59
C ASP A 120 26.34 10.70 -8.15
N TRP A 121 27.34 9.82 -8.01
CA TRP A 121 27.78 9.32 -6.71
C TRP A 121 28.30 10.41 -5.78
N LYS A 122 28.96 11.45 -6.33
CA LYS A 122 29.50 12.54 -5.52
C LYS A 122 28.40 13.33 -4.84
N LEU A 123 27.26 13.48 -5.50
CA LEU A 123 26.08 14.14 -4.91
C LEU A 123 25.53 13.34 -3.72
N ILE A 124 25.47 12.01 -3.84
CA ILE A 124 25.04 11.12 -2.76
C ILE A 124 26.02 11.21 -1.59
N GLU A 125 27.33 11.07 -1.84
CA GLU A 125 28.38 11.16 -0.82
C GLU A 125 28.37 12.50 -0.09
N THR A 126 28.26 13.61 -0.85
CA THR A 126 28.28 14.98 -0.28
C THR A 126 27.11 15.22 0.69
N HIS A 127 25.94 14.66 0.41
CA HIS A 127 24.72 14.89 1.18
C HIS A 127 24.29 13.69 2.02
N TRP A 128 25.13 12.66 2.16
CA TRP A 128 24.83 11.46 2.94
C TRP A 128 24.44 11.79 4.38
N ALA A 129 25.24 12.63 5.06
CA ALA A 129 24.96 13.03 6.44
C ALA A 129 23.63 13.78 6.58
N ASP A 130 23.30 14.66 5.62
CA ASP A 130 22.04 15.40 5.60
C ASP A 130 20.84 14.45 5.42
N MET A 131 20.95 13.47 4.52
CA MET A 131 19.91 12.46 4.32
C MET A 131 19.71 11.60 5.56
N MET A 132 20.79 11.16 6.21
CA MET A 132 20.72 10.38 7.43
C MET A 132 20.13 11.17 8.60
N GLN A 133 20.45 12.45 8.75
CA GLN A 133 19.84 13.29 9.79
C GLN A 133 18.32 13.36 9.65
N ILE A 134 17.83 13.42 8.40
CA ILE A 134 16.39 13.37 8.13
C ILE A 134 15.79 12.03 8.50
N VAL A 135 16.42 10.93 8.08
CA VAL A 135 15.96 9.58 8.38
C VAL A 135 15.88 9.37 9.89
N LEU A 136 16.90 9.79 10.64
CA LEU A 136 16.91 9.75 12.10
C LEU A 136 15.83 10.66 12.73
N SER A 137 15.53 11.80 12.11
CA SER A 137 14.47 12.69 12.57
C SER A 137 13.07 12.09 12.35
N ILE A 138 12.88 11.38 11.24
CA ILE A 138 11.67 10.57 10.99
C ILE A 138 11.61 9.47 12.04
N GLN A 139 12.70 8.73 12.24
CA GLN A 139 12.76 7.64 13.22
C GLN A 139 12.51 8.11 14.66
N ALA A 140 12.88 9.35 14.98
CA ALA A 140 12.57 9.97 16.27
C ALA A 140 11.14 10.54 16.37
N GLY A 141 10.30 10.38 15.34
CA GLY A 141 8.93 10.89 15.29
C GLY A 141 8.82 12.42 15.19
N LYS A 142 9.92 13.13 14.91
CA LYS A 142 9.94 14.61 14.87
C LYS A 142 9.38 15.18 13.57
N ILE A 143 9.48 14.42 12.48
CA ILE A 143 8.98 14.79 11.16
C ILE A 143 8.32 13.58 10.50
N LEU A 144 7.27 13.84 9.73
CA LEU A 144 6.63 12.83 8.89
C LEU A 144 7.32 12.81 7.52
N PRO A 145 7.52 11.62 6.91
CA PRO A 145 7.94 11.47 5.51
C PRO A 145 7.17 12.39 4.56
N SER A 146 5.87 12.56 4.81
CA SER A 146 5.01 13.35 3.93
C SER A 146 5.35 14.83 3.90
N MET A 147 5.63 15.38 5.08
CA MET A 147 6.04 16.77 5.25
C MET A 147 7.35 17.04 4.51
N LEU A 148 8.29 16.10 4.56
CA LEU A 148 9.54 16.19 3.84
C LEU A 148 9.30 16.22 2.33
N LEU A 149 8.71 15.17 1.77
CA LEU A 149 8.55 15.03 0.32
C LEU A 149 7.70 16.18 -0.28
N ARG A 150 6.68 16.67 0.44
CA ARG A 150 5.93 17.87 0.05
C ARG A 150 6.83 19.11 -0.02
N LYS A 151 7.62 19.36 1.03
CA LYS A 151 8.55 20.50 1.10
C LYS A 151 9.67 20.40 0.07
N LEU A 152 10.11 19.18 -0.24
CA LEU A 152 11.11 18.92 -1.27
C LEU A 152 10.54 19.11 -2.69
N GLY A 153 9.26 18.76 -2.92
CA GLY A 153 8.57 18.90 -4.21
C GLY A 153 8.34 20.35 -4.65
N THR A 154 7.95 21.26 -3.75
CA THR A 154 7.58 22.65 -4.09
C THR A 154 8.76 23.52 -4.55
N LYS A 155 10.01 23.15 -4.23
CA LYS A 155 11.25 23.86 -4.65
C LYS A 155 12.28 22.92 -5.29
N SER A 156 11.81 21.82 -5.90
CA SER A 156 12.61 20.63 -6.22
C SER A 156 13.87 20.90 -7.04
N ARG A 157 13.83 21.87 -7.98
CA ARG A 157 15.00 22.17 -8.82
C ARG A 157 16.13 22.87 -8.07
N LYS A 158 15.90 23.57 -6.95
CA LYS A 158 16.97 24.28 -6.21
C LYS A 158 17.38 23.59 -4.92
N ASN A 159 16.58 22.63 -4.43
CA ASN A 159 16.87 21.96 -3.17
C ASN A 159 17.91 20.84 -3.37
N LYS A 160 19.12 21.05 -2.84
CA LYS A 160 20.23 20.08 -2.93
C LYS A 160 19.88 18.72 -2.32
N LEU A 161 19.15 18.74 -1.21
CA LEU A 161 18.74 17.54 -0.49
C LEU A 161 17.70 16.72 -1.26
N TYR A 162 16.76 17.38 -1.93
CA TYR A 162 15.85 16.69 -2.85
C TYR A 162 16.64 16.00 -3.97
N ARG A 163 17.64 16.68 -4.54
CA ARG A 163 18.48 16.10 -5.58
C ARG A 163 19.26 14.89 -5.06
N ALA A 164 19.75 14.93 -3.81
CA ALA A 164 20.44 13.79 -3.19
C ALA A 164 19.49 12.58 -3.01
N PHE A 165 18.31 12.76 -2.42
CA PHE A 165 17.30 11.70 -2.31
C PHE A 165 16.87 11.15 -3.67
N ARG A 166 16.70 12.04 -4.66
CA ARG A 166 16.39 11.66 -6.03
C ARG A 166 17.51 10.82 -6.64
N GLU A 167 18.76 11.20 -6.43
CA GLU A 167 19.92 10.49 -7.01
C GLU A 167 20.10 9.11 -6.40
N LEU A 168 20.00 8.99 -5.07
CA LEU A 168 19.96 7.68 -4.41
C LEU A 168 18.76 6.85 -4.91
N GLY A 169 17.61 7.50 -5.04
CA GLY A 169 16.41 6.92 -5.60
C GLY A 169 16.55 6.36 -7.01
N ARG A 170 17.39 6.97 -7.85
CA ARG A 170 17.70 6.43 -9.20
C ARG A 170 18.45 5.12 -9.13
N VAL A 171 19.36 4.96 -8.17
CA VAL A 171 20.08 3.70 -7.93
C VAL A 171 19.09 2.61 -7.58
N GLU A 172 18.33 2.82 -6.51
CA GLU A 172 17.37 1.84 -5.97
C GLU A 172 16.27 1.48 -6.98
N ARG A 173 15.75 2.49 -7.68
CA ARG A 173 14.77 2.27 -8.73
C ARG A 173 15.33 1.48 -9.91
N THR A 174 16.60 1.72 -10.29
CA THR A 174 17.25 0.94 -11.36
C THR A 174 17.41 -0.52 -10.94
N LEU A 175 17.84 -0.78 -9.69
CA LEU A 175 17.94 -2.14 -9.16
C LEU A 175 16.57 -2.83 -9.13
N PHE A 176 15.54 -2.14 -8.67
CA PHE A 176 14.15 -2.63 -8.71
C PHE A 176 13.72 -2.98 -10.14
N LEU A 177 13.94 -2.09 -11.10
CA LEU A 177 13.53 -2.30 -12.50
C LEU A 177 14.26 -3.47 -13.14
N LEU A 178 15.56 -3.61 -12.90
CA LEU A 178 16.35 -4.75 -13.38
C LEU A 178 15.79 -6.06 -12.82
N ARG A 179 15.49 -6.10 -11.52
CA ARG A 179 14.83 -7.26 -10.90
C ARG A 179 13.46 -7.52 -11.50
N TYR A 180 12.67 -6.46 -11.71
CA TYR A 180 11.33 -6.54 -12.30
C TYR A 180 11.36 -7.15 -13.70
N ILE A 181 12.31 -6.78 -14.58
CA ILE A 181 12.37 -7.34 -15.93
C ILE A 181 12.93 -8.77 -15.96
N SER A 182 13.84 -9.10 -15.04
CA SER A 182 14.53 -10.39 -15.01
C SER A 182 13.75 -11.49 -14.29
N GLU A 183 13.01 -11.15 -13.23
CA GLU A 183 12.34 -12.12 -12.36
C GLU A 183 10.83 -12.11 -12.58
N THR A 184 10.33 -13.11 -13.32
CA THR A 184 8.89 -13.26 -13.57
C THR A 184 8.10 -13.52 -12.29
N SER A 185 8.63 -14.32 -11.36
CA SER A 185 8.00 -14.57 -10.05
C SER A 185 7.82 -13.29 -9.24
N PHE A 186 8.81 -12.39 -9.25
CA PHE A 186 8.75 -11.10 -8.58
C PHE A 186 7.69 -10.17 -9.19
N ARG A 187 7.53 -10.16 -10.52
CA ARG A 187 6.41 -9.43 -11.15
C ARG A 187 5.05 -9.99 -10.77
N PHE A 188 4.94 -11.31 -10.72
CA PHE A 188 3.70 -11.97 -10.33
C PHE A 188 3.32 -11.67 -8.89
N SER A 189 4.27 -11.64 -7.95
CA SER A 189 3.97 -11.26 -6.56
C SER A 189 3.47 -9.82 -6.46
N ILE A 190 4.10 -8.85 -7.13
CA ILE A 190 3.62 -7.46 -7.15
C ILE A 190 2.19 -7.36 -7.69
N ARG A 191 1.90 -8.10 -8.77
CA ARG A 191 0.56 -8.13 -9.36
C ARG A 191 -0.46 -8.76 -8.40
N ALA A 192 -0.11 -9.87 -7.76
CA ALA A 192 -0.98 -10.54 -6.79
C ALA A 192 -1.36 -9.61 -5.63
N GLU A 193 -0.37 -8.93 -5.02
CA GLU A 193 -0.64 -7.98 -3.94
C GLU A 193 -1.51 -6.81 -4.41
N THR A 194 -1.29 -6.29 -5.62
CA THR A 194 -2.15 -5.22 -6.16
C THR A 194 -3.59 -5.70 -6.36
N THR A 195 -3.77 -6.94 -6.84
CA THR A 195 -5.10 -7.55 -6.97
C THR A 195 -5.78 -7.72 -5.62
N LYS A 196 -5.05 -8.06 -4.54
CA LYS A 196 -5.62 -8.08 -3.18
C LYS A 196 -6.18 -6.73 -2.75
N VAL A 197 -5.45 -5.64 -3.04
CA VAL A 197 -5.91 -4.27 -2.74
C VAL A 197 -7.18 -3.94 -3.52
N GLU A 198 -7.23 -4.27 -4.81
CA GLU A 198 -8.42 -4.09 -5.65
C GLU A 198 -9.62 -4.91 -5.13
N SER A 199 -9.40 -6.16 -4.71
CA SER A 199 -10.44 -7.01 -4.11
C SER A 199 -10.94 -6.47 -2.77
N PHE A 200 -10.06 -5.94 -1.93
CA PHE A 200 -10.42 -5.32 -0.66
C PHE A 200 -11.25 -4.06 -0.88
N HIS A 201 -10.89 -3.18 -1.82
CA HIS A 201 -11.70 -2.01 -2.14
C HIS A 201 -13.11 -2.41 -2.62
N SER A 202 -13.20 -3.43 -3.50
CA SER A 202 -14.50 -3.98 -3.89
C SER A 202 -15.29 -4.55 -2.71
N PHE A 203 -14.61 -5.15 -1.73
CA PHE A 203 -15.22 -5.68 -0.52
C PHE A 203 -15.72 -4.56 0.40
N LEU A 204 -14.95 -3.48 0.58
CA LEU A 204 -15.39 -2.29 1.30
C LEU A 204 -16.60 -1.62 0.63
N ASP A 205 -16.62 -1.51 -0.70
CA ASP A 205 -17.79 -0.99 -1.43
C ASP A 205 -19.03 -1.86 -1.20
N TRP A 206 -18.84 -3.18 -1.08
CA TRP A 206 -19.90 -4.11 -0.70
C TRP A 206 -20.28 -4.00 0.78
N ILE A 207 -19.39 -3.66 1.69
CA ILE A 207 -19.76 -3.41 3.10
C ILE A 207 -20.49 -2.07 3.24
N ALA A 208 -20.09 -1.07 2.46
CA ALA A 208 -20.55 0.29 2.57
C ALA A 208 -22.09 0.39 2.54
N PHE A 209 -22.64 1.08 3.53
CA PHE A 209 -24.06 1.39 3.62
C PHE A 209 -24.31 2.89 3.41
N GLY A 210 -25.41 3.25 2.75
CA GLY A 210 -25.78 4.65 2.51
C GLY A 210 -25.07 5.36 1.33
N GLY A 211 -24.45 4.60 0.41
CA GLY A 211 -23.78 5.10 -0.80
C GLY A 211 -22.28 5.36 -0.62
N THR A 212 -21.50 5.39 -1.70
CA THR A 212 -20.03 5.50 -1.66
C THR A 212 -19.52 6.92 -1.37
N THR A 213 -20.33 7.93 -1.64
CA THR A 213 -19.92 9.34 -1.47
C THR A 213 -20.10 9.78 -0.01
N ILE A 214 -19.06 10.36 0.57
CA ILE A 214 -19.16 11.02 1.88
C ILE A 214 -19.76 12.40 1.67
N LYS A 215 -20.97 12.62 2.17
CA LYS A 215 -21.71 13.88 1.97
C LYS A 215 -21.18 15.04 2.81
N THR A 216 -20.38 14.74 3.85
CA THR A 216 -19.74 15.74 4.70
C THR A 216 -18.34 16.08 4.18
N GLY A 217 -17.97 17.36 4.23
CA GLY A 217 -16.62 17.85 3.94
C GLY A 217 -15.71 17.84 5.17
N ASP A 218 -16.18 17.34 6.32
CA ASP A 218 -15.38 17.24 7.56
C ASP A 218 -14.45 16.01 7.51
N PRO A 219 -13.11 16.20 7.56
CA PRO A 219 -12.14 15.11 7.56
C PRO A 219 -12.27 14.15 8.74
N VAL A 220 -12.72 14.63 9.89
CA VAL A 220 -12.88 13.79 11.09
C VAL A 220 -14.00 12.78 10.84
N GLU A 221 -15.14 13.25 10.32
CA GLU A 221 -16.27 12.38 9.99
C GLU A 221 -15.95 11.44 8.83
N GLN A 222 -15.20 11.91 7.83
CA GLN A 222 -14.70 11.06 6.75
C GLN A 222 -13.78 9.96 7.29
N SER A 223 -12.84 10.29 8.18
CA SER A 223 -11.94 9.33 8.81
C SER A 223 -12.69 8.32 9.70
N LYS A 224 -13.67 8.76 10.50
CA LYS A 224 -14.50 7.87 11.32
C LYS A 224 -15.21 6.83 10.47
N ARG A 225 -15.83 7.25 9.35
CA ARG A 225 -16.53 6.34 8.45
C ARG A 225 -15.60 5.24 7.94
N MET A 226 -14.41 5.61 7.48
CA MET A 226 -13.42 4.63 7.00
C MET A 226 -13.00 3.67 8.10
N LYS A 227 -12.67 4.18 9.30
CA LYS A 227 -12.28 3.34 10.44
C LYS A 227 -13.37 2.37 10.85
N TYR A 228 -14.64 2.79 10.87
CA TYR A 228 -15.75 1.88 11.17
C TYR A 228 -15.94 0.83 10.08
N MET A 229 -15.75 1.20 8.81
CA MET A 229 -15.78 0.22 7.72
C MET A 229 -14.64 -0.80 7.84
N ASP A 230 -13.43 -0.37 8.20
CA ASP A 230 -12.29 -1.28 8.42
C ASP A 230 -12.56 -2.27 9.54
N VAL A 231 -13.17 -1.83 10.65
CA VAL A 231 -13.54 -2.72 11.77
C VAL A 231 -14.55 -3.77 11.31
N ILE A 232 -15.59 -3.37 10.57
CA ILE A 232 -16.59 -4.31 10.03
C ILE A 232 -15.95 -5.27 9.03
N ALA A 233 -15.08 -4.78 8.15
CA ALA A 233 -14.38 -5.59 7.17
C ALA A 233 -13.51 -6.65 7.85
N ASN A 234 -12.69 -6.25 8.82
CA ASN A 234 -11.85 -7.17 9.58
C ASN A 234 -12.68 -8.19 10.37
N ALA A 235 -13.83 -7.80 10.94
CA ALA A 235 -14.71 -8.72 11.65
C ALA A 235 -15.32 -9.78 10.70
N ILE A 236 -15.81 -9.37 9.53
CA ILE A 236 -16.35 -10.29 8.53
C ILE A 236 -15.24 -11.23 8.02
N MET A 237 -14.07 -10.68 7.72
CA MET A 237 -12.93 -11.48 7.26
C MET A 237 -12.51 -12.52 8.29
N LEU A 238 -12.47 -12.14 9.57
CA LEU A 238 -12.15 -13.07 10.65
C LEU A 238 -13.15 -14.23 10.68
N GLN A 239 -14.44 -13.95 10.60
CA GLN A 239 -15.47 -14.99 10.55
C GLN A 239 -15.30 -15.88 9.32
N ASN A 240 -15.10 -15.30 8.14
CA ASN A 240 -14.87 -16.07 6.92
C ASN A 240 -13.64 -16.99 7.03
N VAL A 241 -12.55 -16.54 7.65
CA VAL A 241 -11.36 -17.37 7.87
C VAL A 241 -11.66 -18.53 8.82
N VAL A 242 -12.44 -18.29 9.87
CA VAL A 242 -12.84 -19.32 10.84
C VAL A 242 -13.71 -20.37 10.17
N ASP A 243 -14.78 -19.94 9.49
CA ASP A 243 -15.70 -20.83 8.78
C ASP A 243 -14.96 -21.67 7.72
N LEU A 244 -14.09 -21.04 6.93
CA LEU A 244 -13.24 -21.74 5.97
C LEU A 244 -12.34 -22.78 6.64
N THR A 245 -11.71 -22.41 7.75
CA THR A 245 -10.79 -23.31 8.46
C THR A 245 -11.52 -24.54 8.98
N ASP A 246 -12.74 -24.36 9.52
CA ASP A 246 -13.56 -25.48 9.99
C ASP A 246 -14.02 -26.39 8.85
N VAL A 247 -14.48 -25.81 7.73
CA VAL A 247 -14.85 -26.58 6.53
C VAL A 247 -13.64 -27.36 5.97
N LEU A 248 -12.45 -26.75 5.93
CA LEU A 248 -11.23 -27.44 5.48
C LEU A 248 -10.85 -28.60 6.41
N HIS A 249 -11.07 -28.46 7.72
CA HIS A 249 -10.87 -29.57 8.66
C HIS A 249 -11.89 -30.69 8.47
N GLU A 250 -13.15 -30.36 8.23
CA GLU A 250 -14.20 -31.32 7.94
C GLU A 250 -13.90 -32.11 6.66
N MET A 251 -13.62 -31.41 5.55
CA MET A 251 -13.24 -32.04 4.28
C MET A 251 -12.04 -32.98 4.44
N ARG A 252 -11.05 -32.60 5.24
CA ARG A 252 -9.91 -33.49 5.50
C ARG A 252 -10.31 -34.72 6.31
N SER A 253 -11.21 -34.58 7.27
CA SER A 253 -11.71 -35.70 8.06
C SER A 253 -12.51 -36.69 7.20
N GLU A 254 -13.10 -36.21 6.11
CA GLU A 254 -13.77 -37.02 5.08
C GLU A 254 -12.79 -37.67 4.08
N GLY A 255 -11.49 -37.37 4.18
CA GLY A 255 -10.44 -37.96 3.36
C GLY A 255 -10.04 -37.13 2.13
N PHE A 256 -10.51 -35.88 1.98
CA PHE A 256 -10.04 -35.01 0.91
C PHE A 256 -8.62 -34.51 1.19
N GLU A 257 -7.77 -34.55 0.17
CA GLU A 257 -6.43 -33.98 0.21
C GLU A 257 -6.49 -32.48 -0.09
N ILE A 258 -5.92 -31.66 0.80
CA ILE A 258 -5.89 -30.21 0.68
C ILE A 258 -4.45 -29.78 0.41
N THR A 259 -4.23 -29.17 -0.76
CA THR A 259 -2.89 -28.72 -1.18
C THR A 259 -2.65 -27.25 -0.87
N SER A 260 -1.38 -26.88 -0.74
CA SER A 260 -0.98 -25.48 -0.52
C SER A 260 -1.40 -24.54 -1.66
N GLU A 261 -1.51 -25.06 -2.89
CA GLU A 261 -1.95 -24.27 -4.05
C GLU A 261 -3.44 -23.94 -3.99
N GLN A 262 -4.27 -24.90 -3.55
CA GLN A 262 -5.71 -24.66 -3.36
C GLN A 262 -5.95 -23.61 -2.29
N LEU A 263 -5.25 -23.69 -1.16
CA LEU A 263 -5.38 -22.72 -0.07
C LEU A 263 -5.01 -21.30 -0.51
N LYS A 264 -4.00 -21.14 -1.37
CA LYS A 264 -3.60 -19.83 -1.93
C LYS A 264 -4.66 -19.20 -2.84
N SER A 265 -5.63 -19.98 -3.33
CA SER A 265 -6.72 -19.46 -4.15
C SER A 265 -7.92 -18.95 -3.35
N LEU A 266 -7.97 -19.27 -2.05
CA LEU A 266 -9.02 -18.79 -1.14
C LEU A 266 -8.83 -17.31 -0.80
N SER A 267 -9.93 -16.65 -0.49
CA SER A 267 -9.96 -15.25 -0.10
C SER A 267 -10.88 -15.05 1.11
N PRO A 268 -10.48 -14.25 2.11
CA PRO A 268 -11.35 -13.92 3.24
C PRO A 268 -12.44 -12.90 2.87
N TYR A 269 -12.47 -12.41 1.63
CA TYR A 269 -13.43 -11.41 1.15
C TYR A 269 -14.72 -12.01 0.54
N MET A 270 -15.05 -13.27 0.86
CA MET A 270 -16.28 -13.92 0.40
C MET A 270 -17.53 -13.23 0.93
N ARG A 271 -18.59 -13.27 0.14
CA ARG A 271 -19.81 -12.48 0.35
C ARG A 271 -21.08 -13.32 0.28
N GLU A 272 -21.00 -14.44 -0.43
CA GLU A 272 -22.10 -15.30 -0.83
C GLU A 272 -22.76 -15.97 0.39
N ASN A 273 -21.98 -16.26 1.44
CA ASN A 273 -22.45 -16.80 2.71
C ASN A 273 -23.07 -15.76 3.65
N ILE A 274 -23.02 -14.47 3.31
CA ILE A 274 -23.39 -13.39 4.21
C ILE A 274 -24.68 -12.71 3.76
N LEU A 275 -25.70 -12.74 4.63
CA LEU A 275 -26.95 -12.02 4.42
C LEU A 275 -26.79 -10.52 4.68
N ARG A 276 -26.24 -9.77 3.73
CA ARG A 276 -26.00 -8.32 3.88
C ARG A 276 -27.27 -7.51 4.20
N PHE A 277 -28.39 -7.85 3.56
CA PHE A 277 -29.66 -7.16 3.74
C PHE A 277 -30.74 -8.16 4.09
N GLY A 278 -31.52 -7.85 5.12
CA GLY A 278 -32.58 -8.73 5.58
C GLY A 278 -33.04 -8.38 6.98
N LYS A 279 -33.86 -9.26 7.56
CA LYS A 279 -34.23 -9.20 8.96
C LYS A 279 -33.38 -10.20 9.72
N TRP A 280 -32.68 -9.71 10.73
CA TRP A 280 -31.96 -10.54 11.68
C TRP A 280 -32.83 -10.68 12.93
N SER A 281 -33.09 -11.91 13.34
CA SER A 281 -33.58 -12.19 14.69
C SER A 281 -32.34 -12.54 15.50
N ILE A 282 -31.87 -11.59 16.30
CA ILE A 282 -30.67 -11.77 17.13
C ILE A 282 -31.15 -12.14 18.52
N ASP A 283 -30.77 -13.32 18.99
CA ASP A 283 -30.85 -13.65 20.40
C ASP A 283 -29.58 -13.10 21.08
N MET A 284 -29.75 -12.19 22.04
CA MET A 284 -28.62 -11.56 22.74
C MET A 284 -28.08 -12.44 23.87
N ASP A 285 -28.82 -13.50 24.26
CA ASP A 285 -28.39 -14.48 25.25
C ASP A 285 -27.59 -15.63 24.60
N GLU A 286 -27.75 -15.82 23.28
CA GLU A 286 -26.96 -16.75 22.49
C GLU A 286 -25.57 -16.14 22.19
N MET A 287 -24.58 -16.52 22.99
CA MET A 287 -23.19 -16.16 22.72
C MET A 287 -22.60 -17.07 21.65
N PRO A 288 -21.91 -16.51 20.64
CA PRO A 288 -21.20 -17.32 19.67
C PRO A 288 -20.11 -18.14 20.36
N ASP A 289 -19.82 -19.32 19.79
CA ASP A 289 -18.73 -20.15 20.27
C ASP A 289 -17.41 -19.37 20.28
N PRO A 290 -16.55 -19.60 21.28
CA PRO A 290 -15.26 -18.92 21.35
C PRO A 290 -14.43 -19.26 20.11
N LEU A 291 -13.84 -18.22 19.51
CA LEU A 291 -12.91 -18.38 18.39
C LEU A 291 -11.73 -19.26 18.80
N ARG A 292 -11.67 -20.48 18.26
CA ARG A 292 -10.61 -21.46 18.50
C ARG A 292 -9.97 -21.88 17.17
N PRO A 293 -9.22 -20.98 16.51
CA PRO A 293 -8.58 -21.30 15.25
C PRO A 293 -7.63 -22.49 15.43
N LYS A 294 -7.81 -23.51 14.61
CA LYS A 294 -6.98 -24.72 14.60
C LYS A 294 -5.93 -24.61 13.49
N PRO A 295 -4.67 -24.99 13.75
CA PRO A 295 -3.66 -25.01 12.70
C PRO A 295 -3.99 -26.10 11.67
N LEU A 296 -4.03 -25.73 10.40
CA LEU A 296 -4.20 -26.65 9.29
C LEU A 296 -2.83 -27.17 8.83
N SER A 297 -2.56 -28.47 8.97
CA SER A 297 -1.36 -29.06 8.36
C SER A 297 -1.62 -29.36 6.89
N VAL A 298 -0.77 -28.87 6.00
CA VAL A 298 -0.99 -28.93 4.55
C VAL A 298 -0.04 -29.96 3.92
N ALA A 299 -0.50 -30.72 2.93
CA ALA A 299 0.39 -31.52 2.10
C ALA A 299 1.28 -30.59 1.26
N ALA A 300 2.56 -30.95 1.12
CA ALA A 300 3.55 -30.17 0.38
C ALA A 300 3.22 -30.10 -1.12
#